data_AF-A0A8T4RUS3-F1
#
_entry.id   AF-A0A8T4RUS3-F1
#
_cell.length_a   1.000
_cell.length_b   1.000
_cell.length_c   1.000
_cell.angle_alpha   90.00
_cell.angle_beta   90.00
_cell.angle_gamma   90.00
#
_symmetry.space_group_name_H-M   'P 1'
#
loop_
_entity.id
_entity.type
_entity.pdbx_description
1 polymer ?
#
loop_
_entity_poly.entity_id
_entity_poly.type
_entity_poly.pdbx_seq_one_letter_code
_entity_poly.pdbx_strand_id
1 'polypeptide(L)'
;ATGVNIAAKELEGALVGMPLLSVQKEEDLKSIKAQVQKEVNEILIETQEKGIILKADSLGGLEALERILKEKNVPIRHASIGNITKKNIVDAETNYETDPLTAVILGFNVMSEVPAPDKVKVITHNIIYSLLDDFEKWQIEERKKQEAKELETVTRPAKLQILKGFIFRQTNPAIVGIEVLGGTLKNNEQLMNKKGEALTTLKGMQHEKKAVQTAEKGKQLAASLTNVTMGRQLHEDDVLYTVLSEHDFRILKEYKQFLTADEKQVLKEIAQIMREQNPVWGV
;
A
#
# COMPACT_ATOMS: atom_id res chain seq x y z
N ALA A 1 36.65 -28.98 16.98
CA ALA A 1 35.92 -29.16 15.71
C ALA A 1 36.93 -29.06 14.58
N THR A 2 36.78 -29.89 13.54
CA THR A 2 37.70 -29.89 12.38
C THR A 2 36.89 -29.97 11.10
N GLY A 3 37.32 -29.27 10.05
CA GLY A 3 36.81 -29.49 8.71
C GLY A 3 37.47 -30.74 8.11
N VAL A 4 36.70 -31.56 7.42
CA VAL A 4 37.19 -32.76 6.72
C VAL A 4 36.63 -32.81 5.31
N ASN A 5 37.46 -33.22 4.35
CA ASN A 5 37.02 -33.53 3.00
C ASN A 5 36.69 -35.03 2.93
N ILE A 6 35.48 -35.36 2.51
CA ILE A 6 34.99 -36.74 2.43
C ILE A 6 34.87 -37.12 0.96
N ALA A 7 35.59 -38.17 0.57
CA ALA A 7 35.47 -38.78 -0.75
C ALA A 7 34.60 -40.03 -0.66
N ALA A 8 33.44 -40.01 -1.31
CA ALA A 8 32.52 -41.14 -1.39
C ALA A 8 31.86 -41.20 -2.78
N LYS A 9 31.23 -42.33 -3.10
CA LYS A 9 30.44 -42.49 -4.33
C LYS A 9 29.06 -41.83 -4.15
N GLU A 10 28.43 -41.44 -5.26
CA GLU A 10 27.04 -40.96 -5.31
C GLU A 10 26.77 -39.66 -4.52
N LEU A 11 27.78 -38.79 -4.39
CA LEU A 11 27.64 -37.48 -3.72
C LEU A 11 27.03 -36.38 -4.61
N GLU A 12 26.77 -36.67 -5.88
CA GLU A 12 26.31 -35.69 -6.89
C GLU A 12 24.96 -35.05 -6.55
N GLY A 13 24.09 -35.77 -5.83
CA GLY A 13 22.79 -35.26 -5.38
C GLY A 13 22.80 -34.59 -4.00
N ALA A 14 23.96 -34.50 -3.33
CA ALA A 14 24.05 -33.92 -1.99
C ALA A 14 23.99 -32.38 -2.06
N LEU A 15 23.13 -31.79 -1.24
CA LEU A 15 22.99 -30.33 -1.15
C LEU A 15 23.88 -29.75 -0.05
N VAL A 16 24.30 -28.50 -0.23
CA VAL A 16 25.11 -27.79 0.76
C VAL A 16 24.29 -27.56 2.04
N GLY A 17 24.86 -27.92 3.18
CA GLY A 17 24.22 -27.78 4.50
C GLY A 17 23.38 -28.98 4.93
N MET A 18 23.35 -30.08 4.15
CA MET A 18 22.70 -31.32 4.57
C MET A 18 23.38 -31.93 5.81
N PRO A 19 22.62 -32.55 6.73
CA PRO A 19 23.19 -33.21 7.89
C PRO A 19 24.02 -34.44 7.47
N LEU A 20 25.18 -34.60 8.10
CA LEU A 20 26.07 -35.75 7.90
C LEU A 20 26.04 -36.64 9.15
N LEU A 21 25.51 -37.86 9.00
CA LEU A 21 25.39 -38.83 10.09
C LEU A 21 26.17 -40.11 9.77
N SER A 22 26.89 -40.64 10.75
CA SER A 22 27.54 -41.94 10.65
C SER A 22 26.58 -43.06 11.06
N VAL A 23 26.46 -44.10 10.24
CA VAL A 23 25.67 -45.30 10.56
C VAL A 23 26.62 -46.45 10.86
N GLN A 24 26.52 -47.05 12.04
CA GLN A 24 27.38 -48.16 12.47
C GLN A 24 26.76 -49.54 12.17
N LYS A 25 25.42 -49.64 12.22
CA LYS A 25 24.67 -50.87 11.95
C LYS A 25 23.69 -50.65 10.81
N GLU A 26 23.65 -51.59 9.88
CA GLU A 26 22.77 -51.50 8.69
C GLU A 26 21.29 -51.49 9.06
N GLU A 27 20.93 -52.12 10.20
CA GLU A 27 19.57 -52.13 10.77
C GLU A 27 19.06 -50.70 11.11
N ASP A 28 19.97 -49.80 11.50
CA ASP A 28 19.65 -48.41 11.87
C ASP A 28 19.56 -47.49 10.64
N LEU A 29 19.92 -47.97 9.45
CA LEU A 29 19.94 -47.16 8.23
C LEU A 29 18.55 -46.58 7.90
N LYS A 30 17.48 -47.37 8.13
CA LYS A 30 16.10 -46.92 7.85
C LYS A 30 15.64 -45.82 8.81
N SER A 31 15.94 -45.96 10.09
CA SER A 31 15.53 -44.96 11.10
C SER A 31 16.30 -43.65 10.92
N ILE A 32 17.61 -43.73 10.65
CA ILE A 32 18.46 -42.56 10.42
C ILE A 32 18.07 -41.82 9.14
N LYS A 33 17.76 -42.54 8.05
CA LYS A 33 17.22 -41.92 6.82
C LYS A 33 15.93 -41.16 7.09
N ALA A 34 15.02 -41.74 7.87
CA ALA A 34 13.76 -41.08 8.24
C ALA A 34 13.99 -39.83 9.10
N GLN A 35 14.97 -39.88 10.01
CA GLN A 35 15.36 -38.72 10.83
C GLN A 35 15.91 -37.57 9.98
N VAL A 36 16.84 -37.85 9.07
CA VAL A 36 17.38 -36.85 8.13
C VAL A 36 16.28 -36.27 7.26
N GLN A 37 15.41 -37.11 6.72
CA GLN A 37 14.29 -36.63 5.89
C GLN A 37 13.36 -35.70 6.67
N LYS A 38 13.10 -36.01 7.95
CA LYS A 38 12.27 -35.17 8.82
C LYS A 38 12.91 -33.80 9.04
N GLU A 39 14.20 -33.77 9.40
CA GLU A 39 14.95 -32.53 9.63
C GLU A 39 15.01 -31.64 8.39
N VAL A 40 15.26 -32.23 7.21
CA VAL A 40 15.28 -31.49 5.94
C VAL A 40 13.88 -31.00 5.56
N ASN A 41 12.85 -31.83 5.76
CA ASN A 41 11.47 -31.43 5.48
C ASN A 41 11.00 -30.30 6.37
N GLU A 42 11.53 -30.19 7.60
CA GLU A 42 11.18 -29.09 8.52
C GLU A 42 11.66 -27.71 8.03
N ILE A 43 12.62 -27.67 7.12
CA ILE A 43 13.19 -26.43 6.55
C ILE A 43 12.61 -26.15 5.15
N LEU A 44 12.30 -27.20 4.37
CA LEU A 44 11.74 -27.07 3.01
C LEU A 44 10.20 -26.88 2.99
N ILE A 45 9.59 -26.45 4.10
CA ILE A 45 8.13 -26.46 4.29
C ILE A 45 7.43 -25.39 3.41
N GLU A 46 6.25 -25.76 2.89
CA GLU A 46 5.17 -24.83 2.54
C GLU A 46 4.54 -24.28 3.82
N THR A 47 5.14 -23.23 4.37
CA THR A 47 4.91 -22.81 5.76
C THR A 47 3.50 -22.25 6.00
N GLN A 48 2.84 -21.64 5.01
CA GLN A 48 1.52 -20.99 5.14
C GLN A 48 0.81 -20.89 3.77
N GLU A 49 -0.53 -20.75 3.76
CA GLU A 49 -1.30 -20.46 2.51
C GLU A 49 -0.94 -19.10 1.89
N LYS A 50 -0.49 -18.13 2.71
CA LYS A 50 -0.12 -16.78 2.29
C LYS A 50 1.23 -16.41 2.87
N GLY A 51 2.05 -15.71 2.10
CA GLY A 51 3.38 -15.29 2.55
C GLY A 51 4.40 -15.20 1.41
N ILE A 52 5.57 -14.69 1.75
CA ILE A 52 6.67 -14.49 0.80
C ILE A 52 7.32 -15.82 0.40
N ILE A 53 8.00 -15.82 -0.75
CA ILE A 53 8.75 -16.99 -1.23
C ILE A 53 10.24 -16.78 -0.98
N LEU A 54 10.90 -17.77 -0.41
CA LEU A 54 12.34 -17.78 -0.14
C LEU A 54 13.07 -18.76 -1.04
N LYS A 55 14.19 -18.31 -1.59
CA LYS A 55 15.13 -19.11 -2.38
C LYS A 55 16.55 -18.94 -1.88
N ALA A 56 17.30 -20.02 -1.81
CA ALA A 56 18.71 -19.99 -1.42
C ALA A 56 19.53 -21.04 -2.19
N ASP A 57 20.85 -20.88 -2.20
CA ASP A 57 21.80 -21.84 -2.77
C ASP A 57 22.06 -23.06 -1.87
N SER A 58 21.80 -22.90 -0.57
CA SER A 58 22.18 -23.84 0.48
C SER A 58 21.11 -23.89 1.58
N LEU A 59 21.05 -25.02 2.30
CA LEU A 59 20.09 -25.20 3.40
C LEU A 59 20.36 -24.21 4.54
N GLY A 60 21.63 -23.99 4.89
CA GLY A 60 22.01 -23.08 5.98
C GLY A 60 21.66 -21.62 5.69
N GLY A 61 21.77 -21.17 4.43
CA GLY A 61 21.33 -19.83 4.03
C GLY A 61 19.81 -19.67 4.11
N LEU A 62 19.07 -20.72 3.73
CA LEU A 62 17.61 -20.75 3.79
C LEU A 62 17.13 -20.69 5.26
N GLU A 63 17.69 -21.52 6.13
CA GLU A 63 17.35 -21.58 7.55
C GLU A 63 17.65 -20.25 8.26
N ALA A 64 18.80 -19.63 7.97
CA ALA A 64 19.16 -18.34 8.55
C ALA A 64 18.16 -17.24 8.18
N LEU A 65 17.75 -17.18 6.90
CA LEU A 65 16.74 -16.24 6.44
C LEU A 65 15.38 -16.50 7.09
N GLU A 66 14.93 -17.76 7.08
CA GLU A 66 13.65 -18.17 7.63
C GLU A 66 13.53 -17.77 9.10
N ARG A 67 14.58 -18.02 9.91
CA ARG A 67 14.60 -17.65 11.33
C ARG A 67 14.43 -16.15 11.55
N ILE A 68 15.20 -15.32 10.84
CA ILE A 68 15.15 -13.85 10.99
C ILE A 68 13.78 -13.31 10.56
N LEU A 69 13.21 -13.84 9.49
CA LEU A 69 11.90 -13.44 8.99
C LEU A 69 10.77 -13.87 9.93
N LYS A 70 10.85 -15.07 10.51
CA LYS A 70 9.93 -15.53 11.56
C LYS A 70 10.00 -14.64 12.81
N GLU A 71 11.20 -14.25 13.25
CA GLU A 71 11.38 -13.28 14.35
C GLU A 71 10.75 -11.92 14.06
N LYS A 72 10.77 -11.49 12.79
CA LYS A 72 10.10 -10.27 12.30
C LYS A 72 8.61 -10.44 11.99
N ASN A 73 8.02 -11.61 12.28
CA ASN A 73 6.63 -11.97 11.97
C ASN A 73 6.27 -11.83 10.47
N VAL A 74 7.23 -12.07 9.59
CA VAL A 74 6.99 -12.09 8.14
C VAL A 74 6.46 -13.47 7.75
N PRO A 75 5.24 -13.57 7.19
CA PRO A 75 4.68 -14.85 6.77
C PRO A 75 5.47 -15.39 5.59
N ILE A 76 5.93 -16.63 5.70
CA ILE A 76 6.63 -17.34 4.62
C ILE A 76 5.63 -18.35 4.07
N ARG A 77 5.50 -18.42 2.75
CA ARG A 77 4.65 -19.40 2.08
C ARG A 77 5.44 -20.62 1.63
N HIS A 78 6.61 -20.38 1.05
CA HIS A 78 7.42 -21.43 0.47
C HIS A 78 8.91 -21.11 0.58
N ALA A 79 9.70 -22.04 1.07
CA ALA A 79 11.14 -21.95 1.17
C ALA A 79 11.79 -23.14 0.44
N SER A 80 12.67 -22.87 -0.53
CA SER A 80 13.36 -23.96 -1.25
C SER A 80 14.73 -23.59 -1.78
N ILE A 81 15.56 -24.61 -2.01
CA ILE A 81 16.90 -24.47 -2.56
C ILE A 81 16.84 -24.37 -4.10
N GLY A 82 17.72 -23.57 -4.68
CA GLY A 82 17.90 -23.38 -6.12
C GLY A 82 17.40 -22.03 -6.65
N ASN A 83 17.68 -21.77 -7.93
CA ASN A 83 17.34 -20.53 -8.62
C ASN A 83 15.83 -20.25 -8.63
N ILE A 84 15.49 -18.98 -8.86
CA ILE A 84 14.10 -18.53 -8.96
C ILE A 84 13.54 -18.97 -10.32
N THR A 85 12.43 -19.70 -10.28
CA THR A 85 11.78 -20.25 -11.49
C THR A 85 10.49 -19.52 -11.82
N LYS A 86 9.97 -19.72 -13.04
CA LYS A 86 8.65 -19.21 -13.44
C LYS A 86 7.53 -19.66 -12.49
N LYS A 87 7.61 -20.89 -11.96
CA LYS A 87 6.63 -21.40 -10.98
C LYS A 87 6.61 -20.52 -9.73
N ASN A 88 7.78 -20.08 -9.25
CA ASN A 88 7.86 -19.22 -8.08
C ASN A 88 7.28 -17.84 -8.34
N ILE A 89 7.48 -17.27 -9.54
CA ILE A 89 6.89 -15.98 -9.92
C ILE A 89 5.36 -16.07 -9.92
N VAL A 90 4.81 -17.09 -10.57
CA VAL A 90 3.35 -17.29 -10.63
C VAL A 90 2.78 -17.49 -9.23
N ASP A 91 3.47 -18.25 -8.38
CA ASP A 91 3.04 -18.50 -7.00
C ASP A 91 3.04 -17.20 -6.17
N ALA A 92 4.09 -16.38 -6.26
CA ALA A 92 4.15 -15.07 -5.61
C ALA A 92 3.08 -14.09 -6.14
N GLU A 93 2.75 -14.16 -7.43
CA GLU A 93 1.73 -13.31 -8.05
C GLU A 93 0.34 -13.56 -7.44
N THR A 94 0.04 -14.79 -7.00
CA THR A 94 -1.25 -15.09 -6.37
C THR A 94 -1.50 -14.29 -5.08
N ASN A 95 -0.42 -13.83 -4.42
CA ASN A 95 -0.55 -12.99 -3.24
C ASN A 95 -0.99 -11.56 -3.57
N TYR A 96 -0.73 -11.06 -4.78
CA TYR A 96 -0.88 -9.64 -5.14
C TYR A 96 -2.30 -9.10 -4.91
N GLU A 97 -3.33 -9.89 -5.25
CA GLU A 97 -4.72 -9.44 -5.09
C GLU A 97 -5.17 -9.45 -3.62
N THR A 98 -4.47 -10.17 -2.73
CA THR A 98 -4.84 -10.29 -1.31
C THR A 98 -3.99 -9.41 -0.39
N ASP A 99 -2.68 -9.39 -0.61
CA ASP A 99 -1.71 -8.55 0.10
C ASP A 99 -0.49 -8.34 -0.82
N PRO A 100 -0.43 -7.22 -1.56
CA PRO A 100 0.70 -6.93 -2.44
C PRO A 100 2.04 -6.83 -1.71
N LEU A 101 2.09 -6.60 -0.39
CA LEU A 101 3.34 -6.58 0.39
C LEU A 101 3.96 -7.97 0.54
N THR A 102 3.20 -9.02 0.26
CA THR A 102 3.68 -10.41 0.25
C THR A 102 3.92 -10.97 -1.14
N ALA A 103 3.65 -10.19 -2.19
CA ALA A 103 3.93 -10.53 -3.59
C ALA A 103 5.42 -10.31 -3.92
N VAL A 104 6.30 -11.01 -3.20
CA VAL A 104 7.76 -10.87 -3.30
C VAL A 104 8.48 -12.20 -3.15
N ILE A 105 9.59 -12.32 -3.87
CA ILE A 105 10.55 -13.43 -3.79
C ILE A 105 11.88 -12.90 -3.27
N LEU A 106 12.38 -13.47 -2.17
CA LEU A 106 13.70 -13.18 -1.63
C LEU A 106 14.67 -14.31 -2.00
N GLY A 107 15.74 -13.98 -2.72
CA GLY A 107 16.76 -14.93 -3.15
C GLY A 107 18.12 -14.66 -2.51
N PHE A 108 18.65 -15.61 -1.74
CA PHE A 108 20.00 -15.56 -1.19
C PHE A 108 20.98 -16.36 -2.04
N ASN A 109 21.99 -15.69 -2.60
CA ASN A 109 23.01 -16.27 -3.47
C ASN A 109 22.43 -17.07 -4.67
N VAL A 110 21.27 -16.65 -5.18
CA VAL A 110 20.59 -17.27 -6.33
C VAL A 110 20.26 -16.23 -7.39
N MET A 111 20.06 -16.71 -8.62
CA MET A 111 19.66 -15.86 -9.75
C MET A 111 18.19 -16.09 -10.12
N SER A 112 17.60 -15.09 -10.79
CA SER A 112 16.31 -15.22 -11.47
C SER A 112 16.54 -15.28 -12.97
N GLU A 113 16.17 -16.39 -13.59
CA GLU A 113 16.29 -16.58 -15.04
C GLU A 113 15.08 -16.03 -15.81
N VAL A 114 14.07 -15.54 -15.08
CA VAL A 114 12.80 -15.08 -15.63
C VAL A 114 12.51 -13.65 -15.15
N PRO A 115 12.13 -12.72 -16.05
CA PRO A 115 11.74 -11.38 -15.65
C PRO A 115 10.47 -11.43 -14.80
N ALA A 116 10.44 -10.68 -13.71
CA ALA A 116 9.26 -10.56 -12.86
C ALA A 116 8.26 -9.58 -13.49
N PRO A 117 6.95 -9.90 -13.52
CA PRO A 117 5.91 -8.96 -13.90
C PRO A 117 5.79 -7.83 -12.87
N ASP A 118 5.17 -6.71 -13.24
CA ASP A 118 5.00 -5.53 -12.35
C ASP A 118 4.35 -5.86 -11.00
N LYS A 119 3.56 -6.93 -10.93
CA LYS A 119 2.87 -7.41 -9.74
C LYS A 119 3.75 -8.16 -8.74
N VAL A 120 4.96 -8.59 -9.12
CA VAL A 120 5.84 -9.39 -8.26
C VAL A 120 7.19 -8.75 -8.13
N LYS A 121 7.63 -8.50 -6.89
CA LYS A 121 8.99 -8.03 -6.63
C LYS A 121 9.95 -9.22 -6.50
N VAL A 122 11.09 -9.15 -7.16
CA VAL A 122 12.20 -10.10 -6.92
C VAL A 122 13.37 -9.31 -6.34
N ILE A 123 13.90 -9.78 -5.21
CA ILE A 123 15.05 -9.19 -4.53
C ILE A 123 16.08 -10.30 -4.32
N THR A 124 17.29 -10.11 -4.84
CA THR A 124 18.37 -11.11 -4.73
C THR A 124 19.63 -10.47 -4.21
N HIS A 125 20.29 -11.13 -3.26
CA HIS A 125 21.56 -10.67 -2.68
C HIS A 125 22.42 -11.84 -2.23
N ASN A 126 23.73 -11.63 -2.17
CA ASN A 126 24.70 -12.58 -1.60
C ASN A 126 25.01 -12.31 -0.11
N ILE A 127 24.39 -11.29 0.49
CA ILE A 127 24.52 -10.93 1.91
C ILE A 127 23.12 -10.85 2.51
N ILE A 128 22.88 -11.60 3.60
CA ILE A 128 21.56 -11.70 4.25
C ILE A 128 21.04 -10.33 4.70
N TYR A 129 21.87 -9.53 5.37
CA TYR A 129 21.44 -8.21 5.88
C TYR A 129 21.06 -7.25 4.74
N SER A 130 21.82 -7.24 3.65
CA SER A 130 21.50 -6.41 2.47
C SER A 130 20.19 -6.84 1.82
N LEU A 131 19.91 -8.15 1.77
CA LEU A 131 18.64 -8.68 1.29
C LEU A 131 17.46 -8.17 2.11
N LEU A 132 17.60 -8.21 3.44
CA LEU A 132 16.57 -7.78 4.37
C LEU A 132 16.36 -6.26 4.36
N ASP A 133 17.44 -5.48 4.27
CA ASP A 133 17.36 -4.02 4.19
C ASP A 133 16.61 -3.58 2.93
N ASP A 134 16.89 -4.20 1.79
CA ASP A 134 16.21 -3.87 0.53
C ASP A 134 14.76 -4.36 0.51
N PHE A 135 14.49 -5.49 1.16
CA PHE A 135 13.13 -5.95 1.40
C PHE A 135 12.33 -4.97 2.26
N GLU A 136 12.88 -4.50 3.38
CA GLU A 136 12.23 -3.52 4.25
C GLU A 136 11.97 -2.19 3.54
N LYS A 137 12.96 -1.67 2.78
CA LYS A 137 12.79 -0.46 1.97
C LYS A 137 11.65 -0.64 0.97
N TRP A 138 11.63 -1.75 0.24
CA TRP A 138 10.58 -2.04 -0.72
C TRP A 138 9.20 -2.12 -0.04
N GLN A 139 9.08 -2.78 1.12
CA GLN A 139 7.81 -2.84 1.86
C GLN A 139 7.33 -1.44 2.29
N ILE A 140 8.23 -0.56 2.71
CA ILE A 140 7.90 0.82 3.06
C ILE A 140 7.41 1.60 1.83
N GLU A 141 8.10 1.48 0.70
CA GLU A 141 7.71 2.16 -0.54
C GLU A 141 6.38 1.65 -1.08
N GLU A 142 6.17 0.33 -1.08
CA GLU A 142 4.97 -0.29 -1.61
C GLU A 142 3.75 0.01 -0.73
N ARG A 143 3.92 0.03 0.59
CA ARG A 143 2.90 0.51 1.53
C ARG A 143 2.52 1.96 1.21
N LYS A 144 3.49 2.86 1.05
CA LYS A 144 3.20 4.26 0.69
C LYS A 144 2.46 4.39 -0.63
N LYS A 145 2.76 3.56 -1.63
CA LYS A 145 2.03 3.56 -2.90
C LYS A 145 0.58 3.09 -2.73
N GLN A 146 0.34 2.05 -1.94
CA GLN A 146 -1.00 1.58 -1.63
C GLN A 146 -1.81 2.67 -0.92
N GLU A 147 -1.24 3.26 0.14
CA GLU A 147 -1.86 4.35 0.91
C GLU A 147 -2.18 5.55 0.00
N ALA A 148 -1.27 5.92 -0.89
CA ALA A 148 -1.49 7.01 -1.86
C ALA A 148 -2.60 6.68 -2.87
N LYS A 149 -2.67 5.44 -3.35
CA LYS A 149 -3.70 4.98 -4.30
C LYS A 149 -5.09 4.96 -3.67
N GLU A 150 -5.19 4.53 -2.41
CA GLU A 150 -6.44 4.60 -1.65
C GLU A 150 -6.91 6.05 -1.53
N LEU A 151 -6.00 6.98 -1.18
CA LEU A 151 -6.30 8.41 -1.09
C LEU A 151 -6.66 9.08 -2.42
N GLU A 152 -6.26 8.54 -3.57
CA GLU A 152 -6.59 9.10 -4.88
C GLU A 152 -8.09 9.01 -5.20
N THR A 153 -8.74 7.96 -4.70
CA THR A 153 -10.18 7.72 -4.87
C THR A 153 -11.05 8.45 -3.85
N VAL A 154 -10.43 9.01 -2.81
CA VAL A 154 -11.10 9.66 -1.69
C VAL A 154 -11.26 11.15 -1.95
N THR A 155 -12.45 11.67 -1.65
CA THR A 155 -12.73 13.12 -1.73
C THR A 155 -11.86 13.85 -0.70
N ARG A 156 -11.07 14.83 -1.12
CA ARG A 156 -10.23 15.58 -0.19
C ARG A 156 -11.05 16.65 0.54
N PRO A 157 -10.75 16.93 1.82
CA PRO A 157 -11.43 17.99 2.56
C PRO A 157 -11.04 19.35 1.99
N ALA A 158 -12.00 20.15 1.54
CA ALA A 158 -11.78 21.54 1.15
C ALA A 158 -12.88 22.47 1.69
N LYS A 159 -12.48 23.73 1.89
CA LYS A 159 -13.31 24.83 2.35
C LYS A 159 -13.08 26.02 1.42
N LEU A 160 -14.16 26.60 0.93
CA LEU A 160 -14.11 27.76 0.04
C LEU A 160 -15.12 28.83 0.44
N GLN A 161 -14.88 30.06 0.03
CA GLN A 161 -15.80 31.18 0.17
C GLN A 161 -16.12 31.78 -1.19
N ILE A 162 -17.39 32.15 -1.39
CA ILE A 162 -17.84 32.89 -2.58
C ILE A 162 -17.46 34.36 -2.40
N LEU A 163 -16.70 34.90 -3.36
CA LEU A 163 -16.19 36.27 -3.31
C LEU A 163 -17.29 37.29 -3.62
N LYS A 164 -17.35 38.33 -2.78
CA LYS A 164 -18.27 39.45 -2.91
C LYS A 164 -18.02 40.27 -4.18
N GLY A 165 -19.06 40.54 -4.96
CA GLY A 165 -18.98 41.29 -6.22
C GLY A 165 -18.49 40.47 -7.41
N PHE A 166 -18.21 39.17 -7.24
CA PHE A 166 -17.67 38.29 -8.28
C PHE A 166 -18.68 37.23 -8.76
N ILE A 167 -19.95 37.60 -8.91
CA ILE A 167 -20.96 36.74 -9.55
C ILE A 167 -21.03 37.07 -11.04
N PHE A 168 -20.44 36.21 -11.87
CA PHE A 168 -20.40 36.39 -13.33
C PHE A 168 -21.64 35.84 -14.03
N ARG A 169 -22.24 34.79 -13.46
CA ARG A 169 -23.47 34.17 -13.96
C ARG A 169 -24.28 33.61 -12.79
N GLN A 170 -25.58 33.89 -12.74
CA GLN A 170 -26.42 33.51 -11.61
C GLN A 170 -26.85 32.04 -11.60
N THR A 171 -27.04 31.39 -12.76
CA THR A 171 -27.52 30.00 -12.85
C THR A 171 -27.21 29.32 -14.20
N ASN A 172 -27.30 27.99 -14.23
CA ASN A 172 -27.18 27.08 -15.39
C ASN A 172 -25.89 27.13 -16.25
N PRO A 173 -24.68 26.95 -15.70
CA PRO A 173 -24.32 26.88 -14.27
C PRO A 173 -24.09 28.28 -13.69
N ALA A 174 -24.18 28.42 -12.38
CA ALA A 174 -23.70 29.63 -11.73
C ALA A 174 -22.17 29.73 -11.91
N ILE A 175 -21.67 30.93 -12.23
CA ILE A 175 -20.23 31.19 -12.37
C ILE A 175 -19.87 32.28 -11.38
N VAL A 176 -19.02 31.93 -10.42
CA VAL A 176 -18.67 32.80 -9.29
C VAL A 176 -17.17 32.81 -9.07
N GLY A 177 -16.63 33.93 -8.58
CA GLY A 177 -15.30 33.98 -7.98
C GLY A 177 -15.34 33.30 -6.62
N ILE A 178 -14.36 32.44 -6.36
CA ILE A 178 -14.19 31.78 -5.06
C ILE A 178 -12.77 31.99 -4.55
N GLU A 179 -12.59 31.89 -3.24
CA GLU A 179 -11.31 31.71 -2.58
C GLU A 179 -11.30 30.38 -1.84
N VAL A 180 -10.26 29.57 -2.04
CA VAL A 180 -10.05 28.35 -1.26
C VAL A 180 -9.47 28.74 0.09
N LEU A 181 -10.25 28.61 1.17
CA LEU A 181 -9.83 28.98 2.52
C LEU A 181 -8.99 27.88 3.19
N GLY A 182 -9.12 26.64 2.74
CA GLY A 182 -8.34 25.51 3.23
C GLY A 182 -8.61 24.24 2.45
N GLY A 183 -7.62 23.36 2.44
CA GLY A 183 -7.69 22.07 1.78
C GLY A 183 -7.44 22.12 0.27
N THR A 184 -7.76 21.01 -0.38
CA THR A 184 -7.57 20.81 -1.82
C THR A 184 -8.91 20.58 -2.49
N LEU A 185 -9.36 21.55 -3.27
CA LEU A 185 -10.60 21.49 -4.03
C LEU A 185 -10.35 20.83 -5.39
N LYS A 186 -11.22 19.90 -5.81
CA LYS A 186 -11.13 19.23 -7.12
C LYS A 186 -12.42 19.39 -7.92
N ASN A 187 -12.30 19.38 -9.24
CA ASN A 187 -13.48 19.37 -10.11
C ASN A 187 -14.35 18.13 -9.86
N ASN A 188 -15.65 18.30 -10.09
CA ASN A 188 -16.73 17.33 -9.92
C ASN A 188 -17.03 16.90 -8.47
N GLU A 189 -16.54 17.65 -7.48
CA GLU A 189 -16.89 17.42 -6.07
C GLU A 189 -18.22 18.07 -5.70
N GLN A 190 -18.99 17.40 -4.83
CA GLN A 190 -20.18 17.98 -4.22
C GLN A 190 -19.79 18.94 -3.09
N LEU A 191 -20.55 20.02 -2.95
CA LEU A 191 -20.32 21.03 -1.94
C LEU A 191 -21.56 21.18 -1.04
N MET A 192 -21.30 21.31 0.26
CA MET A 192 -22.29 21.54 1.30
C MET A 192 -22.10 22.87 2.01
N ASN A 193 -23.16 23.37 2.63
CA ASN A 193 -23.11 24.54 3.48
C ASN A 193 -22.62 24.23 4.90
N LYS A 194 -22.55 25.26 5.75
CA LYS A 194 -22.20 25.14 7.18
C LYS A 194 -23.15 24.28 8.01
N LYS A 195 -24.34 23.94 7.48
CA LYS A 195 -25.29 23.06 8.15
C LYS A 195 -25.10 21.60 7.76
N GLY A 196 -24.25 21.27 6.78
CA GLY A 196 -24.05 19.90 6.27
C GLY A 196 -25.00 19.52 5.13
N GLU A 197 -25.77 20.47 4.59
CA GLU A 197 -26.69 20.21 3.48
C GLU A 197 -25.93 20.30 2.15
N ALA A 198 -25.95 19.24 1.34
CA ALA A 198 -25.36 19.25 0.00
C ALA A 198 -26.19 20.14 -0.93
N LEU A 199 -25.56 21.19 -1.49
CA LEU A 199 -26.25 22.21 -2.28
C LEU A 199 -25.91 22.16 -3.76
N THR A 200 -24.66 21.87 -4.11
CA THR A 200 -24.16 22.03 -5.49
C THR A 200 -23.05 21.05 -5.83
N THR A 201 -22.68 21.02 -7.11
CA THR A 201 -21.48 20.33 -7.60
C THR A 201 -20.58 21.36 -8.28
N LEU A 202 -19.31 21.31 -7.95
CA LEU A 202 -18.27 22.09 -8.61
C LEU A 202 -17.96 21.45 -9.96
N LYS A 203 -18.61 21.90 -11.03
CA LYS A 203 -18.43 21.34 -12.37
C LYS A 203 -17.03 21.62 -12.94
N GLY A 204 -16.45 22.77 -12.61
CA GLY A 204 -15.17 23.17 -13.18
C GLY A 204 -14.61 24.44 -12.57
N MET A 205 -13.30 24.58 -12.67
CA MET A 205 -12.51 25.69 -12.15
C MET A 205 -11.66 26.31 -13.24
N GLN A 206 -11.51 27.63 -13.21
CA GLN A 206 -10.64 28.38 -14.11
C GLN A 206 -9.80 29.41 -13.34
N HIS A 207 -8.49 29.38 -13.58
CA HIS A 207 -7.55 30.38 -13.10
C HIS A 207 -6.96 31.09 -14.31
N GLU A 208 -7.09 32.41 -14.38
CA GLU A 208 -6.59 33.23 -15.52
C GLU A 208 -7.02 32.71 -16.91
N LYS A 209 -8.30 32.35 -17.06
CA LYS A 209 -8.89 31.76 -18.28
C LYS A 209 -8.37 30.38 -18.67
N LYS A 210 -7.52 29.75 -17.86
CA LYS A 210 -7.07 28.36 -18.05
C LYS A 210 -7.85 27.43 -17.13
N ALA A 211 -8.35 26.33 -17.67
CA ALA A 211 -9.00 25.30 -16.86
C ALA A 211 -7.97 24.64 -15.92
N VAL A 212 -8.35 24.47 -14.65
CA VAL A 212 -7.53 23.79 -13.64
C VAL A 212 -8.32 22.62 -13.05
N GLN A 213 -7.63 21.54 -12.70
CA GLN A 213 -8.27 20.36 -12.11
C GLN A 213 -8.39 20.45 -10.60
N THR A 214 -7.43 21.12 -9.97
CA THR A 214 -7.34 21.28 -8.52
C THR A 214 -6.99 22.71 -8.15
N ALA A 215 -7.43 23.13 -6.95
CA ALA A 215 -7.08 24.40 -6.35
C ALA A 215 -6.79 24.21 -4.85
N GLU A 216 -5.68 24.78 -4.40
CA GLU A 216 -5.22 24.70 -3.00
C GLU A 216 -5.55 26.00 -2.26
N LYS A 217 -5.42 25.96 -0.93
CA LYS A 217 -5.59 27.11 -0.04
C LYS A 217 -4.92 28.40 -0.56
N GLY A 218 -5.65 29.51 -0.46
CA GLY A 218 -5.23 30.86 -0.84
C GLY A 218 -5.44 31.18 -2.32
N LYS A 219 -5.78 30.20 -3.16
CA LYS A 219 -6.08 30.48 -4.58
C LYS A 219 -7.45 31.11 -4.72
N GLN A 220 -7.49 32.17 -5.53
CA GLN A 220 -8.73 32.78 -6.03
C GLN A 220 -8.92 32.40 -7.51
N LEU A 221 -10.12 31.95 -7.86
CA LEU A 221 -10.43 31.41 -9.18
C LEU A 221 -11.93 31.52 -9.51
N ALA A 222 -12.27 31.39 -10.78
CA ALA A 222 -13.66 31.26 -11.20
C ALA A 222 -14.10 29.80 -11.07
N ALA A 223 -15.24 29.57 -10.45
CA ALA A 223 -15.85 28.26 -10.24
C ALA A 223 -17.22 28.19 -10.91
N SER A 224 -17.51 27.03 -11.48
CA SER A 224 -18.80 26.73 -12.13
C SER A 224 -19.61 25.78 -11.25
N LEU A 225 -20.72 26.27 -10.70
CA LEU A 225 -21.56 25.57 -9.74
C LEU A 225 -22.90 25.17 -10.37
N THR A 226 -23.26 23.89 -10.30
CA THR A 226 -24.51 23.36 -10.89
C THR A 226 -25.64 23.26 -9.86
N ASN A 227 -26.89 23.21 -10.32
CA ASN A 227 -28.08 23.00 -9.48
C ASN A 227 -28.33 24.08 -8.41
N VAL A 228 -27.72 25.27 -8.56
CA VAL A 228 -27.88 26.41 -7.65
C VAL A 228 -28.13 27.70 -8.41
N THR A 229 -28.81 28.63 -7.75
CA THR A 229 -28.99 30.00 -8.22
C THR A 229 -28.42 30.97 -7.19
N MET A 230 -27.50 31.84 -7.63
CA MET A 230 -26.94 32.90 -6.78
C MET A 230 -28.02 33.92 -6.42
N GLY A 231 -28.06 34.35 -5.15
CA GLY A 231 -29.09 35.23 -4.59
C GLY A 231 -30.36 34.50 -4.12
N ARG A 232 -30.39 33.16 -4.19
CA ARG A 232 -31.51 32.34 -3.67
C ARG A 232 -31.01 31.23 -2.75
N GLN A 233 -30.20 30.31 -3.27
CA GLN A 233 -29.64 29.21 -2.47
C GLN A 233 -28.26 29.55 -1.93
N LEU A 234 -27.47 30.30 -2.69
CA LEU A 234 -26.13 30.74 -2.32
C LEU A 234 -26.02 32.25 -2.49
N HIS A 235 -25.27 32.88 -1.61
CA HIS A 235 -25.03 34.31 -1.58
C HIS A 235 -23.52 34.60 -1.61
N GLU A 236 -23.19 35.87 -1.80
CA GLU A 236 -21.83 36.35 -1.57
C GLU A 236 -21.44 36.10 -0.10
N ASP A 237 -20.15 35.86 0.14
CA ASP A 237 -19.59 35.51 1.46
C ASP A 237 -20.03 34.17 2.05
N ASP A 238 -20.88 33.40 1.36
CA ASP A 238 -21.19 32.03 1.78
C ASP A 238 -19.93 31.16 1.73
N VAL A 239 -19.79 30.33 2.77
CA VAL A 239 -18.70 29.36 2.91
C VAL A 239 -19.25 27.97 2.66
N LEU A 240 -18.60 27.24 1.76
CA LEU A 240 -18.93 25.88 1.40
C LEU A 240 -17.78 24.93 1.76
N TYR A 241 -18.14 23.67 1.97
CA TYR A 241 -17.23 22.58 2.24
C TYR A 241 -17.46 21.46 1.23
N THR A 242 -16.43 20.67 0.94
CA THR A 242 -16.61 19.41 0.21
C THR A 242 -17.48 18.45 1.02
N VAL A 243 -18.42 17.79 0.36
CA VAL A 243 -19.19 16.69 0.96
C VAL A 243 -18.26 15.48 1.09
N LEU A 244 -18.09 14.97 2.31
CA LEU A 244 -17.36 13.74 2.57
C LEU A 244 -18.33 12.63 2.94
N SER A 245 -18.08 11.41 2.44
CA SER A 245 -18.75 10.21 2.93
C SER A 245 -18.15 9.80 4.29
N GLU A 246 -18.87 8.99 5.07
CA GLU A 246 -18.29 8.41 6.31
C GLU A 246 -17.07 7.52 6.01
N HIS A 247 -17.10 6.84 4.86
CA HIS A 247 -16.00 5.99 4.39
C HIS A 247 -14.75 6.84 4.10
N ASP A 248 -14.90 7.89 3.28
CA ASP A 248 -13.83 8.83 2.95
C ASP A 248 -13.26 9.48 4.21
N PHE A 249 -14.13 9.87 5.14
CA PHE A 249 -13.71 10.42 6.43
C PHE A 249 -12.88 9.44 7.25
N ARG A 250 -13.27 8.16 7.33
CA ARG A 250 -12.51 7.12 8.05
C ARG A 250 -11.13 6.90 7.43
N ILE A 251 -11.05 6.81 6.09
CA ILE A 251 -9.78 6.68 5.37
C ILE A 251 -8.88 7.89 5.61
N LEU A 252 -9.41 9.11 5.48
CA LEU A 252 -8.66 10.35 5.76
C LEU A 252 -8.19 10.43 7.23
N LYS A 253 -8.96 9.85 8.16
CA LYS A 253 -8.64 9.80 9.59
C LYS A 253 -7.53 8.79 9.88
N GLU A 254 -7.50 7.66 9.17
CA GLU A 254 -6.46 6.64 9.24
C GLU A 254 -5.14 7.17 8.65
N TYR A 255 -5.21 7.80 7.48
CA TYR A 255 -4.05 8.28 6.72
C TYR A 255 -3.73 9.76 6.95
N LYS A 256 -3.93 10.25 8.17
CA LYS A 256 -3.71 11.67 8.53
C LYS A 256 -2.29 12.15 8.23
N GLN A 257 -1.27 11.29 8.21
CA GLN A 257 0.10 11.72 7.86
C GLN A 257 0.21 12.31 6.44
N PHE A 258 -0.70 11.96 5.53
CA PHE A 258 -0.70 12.44 4.14
C PHE A 258 -1.55 13.71 3.91
N LEU A 259 -2.14 14.26 4.97
CA LEU A 259 -2.92 15.49 4.92
C LEU A 259 -2.11 16.70 5.38
N THR A 260 -2.26 17.81 4.67
CA THR A 260 -1.69 19.09 5.09
C THR A 260 -2.32 19.57 6.41
N ALA A 261 -1.69 20.55 7.06
CA ALA A 261 -2.19 21.09 8.32
C ALA A 261 -3.59 21.72 8.15
N ASP A 262 -3.85 22.38 7.03
CA ASP A 262 -5.15 22.98 6.72
C ASP A 262 -6.19 21.94 6.28
N GLU A 263 -5.81 20.88 5.56
CA GLU A 263 -6.72 19.74 5.28
C GLU A 263 -7.18 19.08 6.58
N LYS A 264 -6.28 18.87 7.54
CA LYS A 264 -6.62 18.34 8.87
C LYS A 264 -7.60 19.24 9.62
N GLN A 265 -7.47 20.56 9.47
CA GLN A 265 -8.34 21.52 10.10
C GLN A 265 -9.73 21.50 9.46
N VAL A 266 -9.81 21.54 8.13
CA VAL A 266 -11.08 21.44 7.38
C VAL A 266 -11.77 20.11 7.66
N LEU A 267 -11.04 19.00 7.73
CA LEU A 267 -11.58 17.68 8.06
C LEU A 267 -12.25 17.67 9.45
N LYS A 268 -11.68 18.36 10.44
CA LYS A 268 -12.29 18.52 11.77
C LYS A 268 -13.56 19.36 11.71
N GLU A 269 -13.56 20.45 10.95
CA GLU A 269 -14.73 21.31 10.75
C GLU A 269 -15.87 20.53 10.10
N ILE A 270 -15.58 19.77 9.04
CA ILE A 270 -16.55 18.88 8.37
C ILE A 270 -17.11 17.86 9.37
N ALA A 271 -16.25 17.21 10.16
CA ALA A 271 -16.71 16.26 11.16
C ALA A 271 -17.64 16.90 12.21
N GLN A 272 -17.34 18.12 12.65
CA GLN A 272 -18.18 18.84 13.59
C GLN A 272 -19.55 19.15 12.98
N ILE A 273 -19.58 19.70 11.76
CA ILE A 273 -20.82 20.02 11.02
C ILE A 273 -21.68 18.75 10.84
N MET A 274 -21.09 17.65 10.40
CA MET A 274 -21.83 16.41 10.16
C MET A 274 -22.34 15.77 11.47
N ARG A 275 -21.60 15.94 12.57
CA ARG A 275 -21.99 15.40 13.89
C ARG A 275 -23.07 16.19 14.60
N GLU A 276 -23.29 17.44 14.22
CA GLU A 276 -24.47 18.19 14.66
C GLU A 276 -25.77 17.53 14.16
N GLN A 277 -25.74 16.90 12.98
CA GLN A 277 -26.87 16.15 12.44
C GLN A 277 -26.89 14.68 12.89
N ASN A 278 -25.73 14.02 12.86
CA ASN A 278 -25.58 12.61 13.24
C ASN A 278 -24.40 12.44 14.21
N PRO A 279 -24.63 12.33 15.54
CA PRO A 279 -23.58 12.27 16.54
C PRO A 279 -22.55 11.14 16.36
N VAL A 280 -22.92 10.05 15.65
CA VAL A 280 -22.03 8.91 15.38
C VAL A 280 -21.37 8.96 14.00
N TRP A 281 -21.52 10.06 13.26
CA TRP A 281 -20.94 10.21 11.93
C TRP A 281 -19.41 10.09 11.95
N GLY A 282 -18.89 9.17 11.14
CA GLY A 282 -17.45 8.93 11.02
C GLY A 282 -16.80 8.34 12.28
N VAL A 283 -17.59 7.74 13.17
CA VAL A 283 -17.10 6.82 14.22
C VAL A 283 -16.58 5.55 13.56
#